data_AF-A0A7S0GIB1-F1
#
_entry.id   AF-A0A7S0GIB1-F1
#
_cell.length_a   1.000
_cell.length_b   1.000
_cell.length_c   1.000
_cell.angle_alpha   90.00
_cell.angle_beta   90.00
_cell.angle_gamma   90.00
#
_symmetry.space_group_name_H-M   'P 1'
#
loop_
_entity.id
_entity.type
_entity.pdbx_description
1 polymer ?
#
loop_
_entity_poly.entity_id
_entity_poly.type
_entity_poly.pdbx_seq_one_letter_code
_entity_poly.pdbx_strand_id
1 'polypeptide(L)'
;FLFCKTINMSMCMKTRAETMTLALHTVRAAAGSNTFLIGCGCPIGSAIGYVDGMRISADTGPSWHPSFPLPWWDNGTLPSLRAMIRNSITRSNLSHVWWHNDPDCILLGHSTNLTEMEVKSAASVVAMTGGMLLLSDDLMKLSQERLE
;
A
#
# COMPACT_ATOMS: atom_id res chain seq x y z
N PHE A 1 28.46 -4.17 8.72
CA PHE A 1 29.79 -3.68 9.14
C PHE A 1 30.52 -2.83 8.08
N LEU A 2 30.14 -2.85 6.79
CA LEU A 2 30.78 -2.01 5.77
C LEU A 2 30.10 -0.64 5.50
N PHE A 3 28.86 -0.42 5.96
CA PHE A 3 28.11 0.81 5.66
C PHE A 3 28.39 1.99 6.61
N CYS A 4 29.20 1.81 7.66
CA CYS A 4 29.37 2.82 8.72
C CYS A 4 30.58 3.76 8.48
N LYS A 5 31.46 3.46 7.51
CA LYS A 5 32.76 4.17 7.40
C LYS A 5 32.71 5.58 6.80
N THR A 6 31.57 6.02 6.27
CA THR A 6 31.43 7.37 5.68
C THR A 6 30.40 8.24 6.41
N ILE A 7 29.82 7.73 7.50
CA ILE A 7 28.73 8.42 8.18
C ILE A 7 29.30 9.13 9.41
N ASN A 8 29.15 10.45 9.42
CA ASN A 8 29.53 11.36 10.50
C ASN A 8 29.15 10.77 11.88
N MET A 9 30.06 10.80 12.87
CA MET A 9 29.89 10.17 14.20
C MET A 9 28.58 10.53 14.92
N SER A 10 27.97 11.66 14.57
CA SER A 10 26.66 12.13 15.07
C SER A 10 25.44 11.32 14.58
N MET A 11 25.62 10.44 13.58
CA MET A 11 24.56 9.54 13.10
C MET A 11 24.51 8.21 13.86
N CYS A 12 25.60 7.86 14.56
CA CYS A 12 25.73 6.60 15.31
C CYS A 12 24.85 6.52 16.58
N MET A 13 24.29 7.65 17.04
CA MET A 13 23.43 7.73 18.23
C MET A 13 21.92 7.88 17.93
N LYS A 14 21.49 7.76 16.68
CA LYS A 14 20.06 7.87 16.33
C LYS A 14 19.35 6.54 16.54
N THR A 15 18.17 6.60 17.15
CA THR A 15 17.21 5.50 17.16
C THR A 15 16.74 5.18 15.73
N ARG A 16 16.12 4.00 15.56
CA ARG A 16 15.53 3.61 14.28
C ARG A 16 14.43 4.59 13.83
N ALA A 17 13.66 5.12 14.78
CA ALA A 17 12.62 6.11 14.51
C ALA A 17 13.22 7.44 14.02
N GLU A 18 14.25 7.97 14.69
CA GLU A 18 14.92 9.20 14.25
C GLU A 18 15.57 9.05 12.87
N THR A 19 16.15 7.88 12.61
CA THR A 19 16.73 7.56 11.29
C THR A 19 15.65 7.52 10.21
N MET A 20 14.49 6.91 10.50
CA MET A 20 13.35 6.87 9.59
C MET A 20 12.80 8.27 9.29
N THR A 21 12.61 9.09 10.31
CA THR A 21 12.14 10.47 10.16
C THR A 21 13.10 11.30 9.31
N LEU A 22 14.41 11.19 9.57
CA LEU A 22 15.42 11.87 8.77
C LEU A 22 15.38 11.42 7.30
N ALA A 23 15.22 10.12 7.05
CA ALA A 23 15.13 9.58 5.70
C ALA A 23 13.89 10.12 4.96
N LEU A 24 12.72 10.07 5.59
CA LEU A 24 11.46 10.56 4.99
C LEU A 24 11.50 12.07 4.72
N HIS A 25 12.02 12.86 5.66
CA HIS A 25 12.23 14.29 5.46
C HIS A 25 13.14 14.55 4.26
N THR A 26 14.26 13.82 4.17
CA THR A 26 15.21 13.97 3.06
C THR A 26 14.56 13.64 1.72
N VAL A 27 13.77 12.55 1.63
CA VAL A 27 13.05 12.18 0.42
C VAL A 27 12.01 13.23 0.05
N ARG A 28 11.20 13.72 1.00
CA ARG A 28 10.20 14.77 0.76
C ARG A 28 10.86 16.08 0.28
N ALA A 29 11.93 16.50 0.94
CA ALA A 29 12.66 17.71 0.55
C ALA A 29 13.25 17.59 -0.87
N ALA A 30 13.79 16.42 -1.23
CA ALA A 30 14.33 16.17 -2.56
C ALA A 30 13.24 16.07 -3.65
N ALA A 31 12.09 15.46 -3.34
CA ALA A 31 10.97 15.34 -4.27
C ALA A 31 10.29 16.69 -4.57
N GLY A 32 10.34 17.62 -3.62
CA GLY A 32 9.71 18.93 -3.73
C GLY A 32 8.20 18.90 -3.43
N SER A 33 7.60 20.09 -3.32
CA SER A 33 6.20 20.27 -2.95
C SER A 33 5.20 19.85 -4.04
N ASN A 34 5.65 19.78 -5.29
CA ASN A 34 4.78 19.52 -6.45
C ASN A 34 4.79 18.04 -6.87
N THR A 35 5.41 17.17 -6.09
CA THR A 35 5.49 15.73 -6.35
C THR A 35 4.59 14.98 -5.37
N PHE A 36 3.68 14.17 -5.89
CA PHE A 36 2.86 13.27 -5.09
C PHE A 36 3.68 12.05 -4.67
N LEU A 37 3.87 11.84 -3.36
CA LEU A 37 4.57 10.67 -2.83
C LEU A 37 3.58 9.69 -2.20
N ILE A 38 3.71 8.43 -2.61
CA ILE A 38 2.99 7.31 -2.01
C ILE A 38 3.97 6.51 -1.15
N GLY A 39 3.69 6.42 0.15
CA GLY A 39 4.38 5.50 1.04
C GLY A 39 3.90 4.07 0.84
N CYS A 40 4.81 3.11 0.82
CA CYS A 40 4.48 1.69 0.68
C CYS A 40 5.46 0.85 1.52
N GLY A 41 4.93 -0.08 2.32
CA GLY A 41 5.76 -0.84 3.28
C GLY A 41 6.40 0.04 4.38
N CYS A 42 5.92 1.27 4.52
CA CYS A 42 6.43 2.23 5.49
C CYS A 42 5.72 2.03 6.85
N PRO A 43 6.44 2.13 7.98
CA PRO A 43 5.78 2.24 9.28
C PRO A 43 4.77 3.38 9.27
N ILE A 44 3.49 3.06 9.52
CA ILE A 44 2.35 3.99 9.33
C ILE A 44 2.59 5.32 10.05
N GLY A 45 2.86 5.28 11.36
CA GLY A 45 3.02 6.50 12.15
C GLY A 45 4.20 7.37 11.71
N SER A 46 5.26 6.78 11.17
CA SER A 46 6.46 7.53 10.75
C SER A 46 6.23 8.37 9.50
N ALA A 47 5.26 8.01 8.66
CA ALA A 47 5.01 8.69 7.39
C ALA A 47 4.12 9.93 7.50
N ILE A 48 3.49 10.16 8.66
CA ILE A 48 2.55 11.26 8.85
C ILE A 48 3.28 12.59 8.60
N GLY A 49 2.72 13.40 7.71
CA GLY A 49 3.31 14.70 7.30
C GLY A 49 4.41 14.61 6.25
N TYR A 50 4.80 13.40 5.79
CA TYR A 50 5.83 13.22 4.77
C TYR A 50 5.32 12.67 3.43
N VAL A 51 4.17 12.00 3.39
CA VAL A 51 3.60 11.39 2.17
C VAL A 51 2.22 11.98 1.86
N ASP A 52 1.84 11.97 0.59
CA ASP A 52 0.52 12.44 0.13
C ASP A 52 -0.50 11.29 0.08
N GLY A 53 0.01 10.08 -0.16
CA GLY A 53 -0.71 8.82 -0.07
C GLY A 53 0.06 7.76 0.70
N MET A 54 -0.63 6.77 1.27
CA MET A 54 0.01 5.67 2.00
C MET A 54 -0.71 4.36 1.76
N ARG A 55 0.03 3.32 1.37
CA ARG A 55 -0.47 1.96 1.32
C ARG A 55 -0.82 1.50 2.74
N ILE A 56 -2.11 1.34 3.00
CA ILE A 56 -2.63 0.92 4.31
C ILE A 56 -3.00 -0.56 4.36
N SER A 57 -2.83 -1.28 3.27
CA SER A 57 -3.21 -2.69 3.11
C SER A 57 -2.00 -3.61 2.97
N ALA A 58 -2.24 -4.92 3.08
CA ALA A 58 -1.35 -5.90 2.45
C ALA A 58 -1.56 -5.85 0.94
N ASP A 59 -0.61 -6.40 0.18
CA ASP A 59 -0.75 -6.50 -1.26
C ASP A 59 -2.06 -7.22 -1.63
N THR A 60 -2.73 -6.75 -2.66
CA THR A 60 -3.81 -7.48 -3.32
C THR A 60 -3.26 -8.79 -3.91
N GLY A 61 -4.12 -9.63 -4.45
CA GLY A 61 -3.68 -10.85 -5.09
C GLY A 61 -4.66 -11.36 -6.14
N PRO A 62 -4.21 -12.28 -6.99
CA PRO A 62 -5.05 -12.88 -8.02
C PRO A 62 -6.11 -13.85 -7.45
N SER A 63 -6.21 -13.97 -6.13
CA SER A 63 -7.16 -14.86 -5.45
C SER A 63 -7.65 -14.23 -4.15
N TRP A 64 -8.83 -14.67 -3.70
CA TRP A 64 -9.44 -14.22 -2.45
C TRP A 64 -8.58 -14.54 -1.23
N HIS A 65 -8.02 -15.74 -1.19
CA HIS A 65 -7.08 -16.21 -0.17
C HIS A 65 -5.68 -16.39 -0.75
N PRO A 66 -4.63 -16.26 0.08
CA PRO A 66 -3.26 -16.57 -0.35
C PRO A 66 -3.14 -18.06 -0.73
N SER A 67 -2.21 -18.37 -1.63
CA SER A 67 -1.96 -19.73 -2.08
C SER A 67 -1.41 -20.61 -0.95
N PHE A 68 -1.94 -21.82 -0.81
CA PHE A 68 -1.51 -22.79 0.19
C PHE A 68 -0.31 -23.63 -0.28
N PRO A 69 0.50 -24.18 0.64
CA PRO A 69 0.43 -24.03 2.10
C PRO A 69 0.93 -22.68 2.60
N LEU A 70 0.33 -22.16 3.68
CA LEU A 70 0.76 -20.91 4.30
C LEU A 70 1.89 -21.16 5.32
N PRO A 71 2.83 -20.21 5.49
CA PRO A 71 3.81 -20.26 6.57
C PRO A 71 3.14 -20.19 7.94
N TRP A 72 3.71 -20.88 8.93
CA TRP A 72 3.16 -20.93 10.30
C TRP A 72 3.09 -19.57 11.01
N TRP A 73 3.86 -18.59 10.56
CA TRP A 73 3.89 -17.23 11.10
C TRP A 73 2.91 -16.27 10.41
N ASP A 74 2.21 -16.67 9.36
CA ASP A 74 1.31 -15.74 8.66
C ASP A 74 0.02 -15.51 9.46
N ASN A 75 -0.26 -14.25 9.74
CA ASN A 75 -1.47 -13.77 10.41
C ASN A 75 -2.39 -13.01 9.45
N GLY A 76 -2.36 -13.37 8.16
CA GLY A 76 -3.13 -12.74 7.10
C GLY A 76 -2.51 -11.45 6.59
N THR A 77 -1.18 -11.42 6.48
CA THR A 77 -0.43 -10.32 5.82
C THR A 77 0.03 -10.70 4.41
N LEU A 78 -0.18 -11.95 4.01
CA LEU A 78 0.16 -12.41 2.66
C LEU A 78 -0.73 -11.78 1.58
N PRO A 79 -0.18 -11.63 0.36
CA PRO A 79 -0.91 -11.07 -0.78
C PRO A 79 -2.22 -11.81 -1.04
N SER A 80 -3.35 -11.10 -0.95
CA SER A 80 -4.68 -11.63 -1.23
C SER A 80 -5.73 -10.52 -1.22
N LEU A 81 -6.78 -10.67 -2.05
CA LEU A 81 -7.86 -9.68 -2.10
C LEU A 81 -8.55 -9.51 -0.74
N ARG A 82 -8.71 -10.60 0.03
CA ARG A 82 -9.31 -10.53 1.36
C ARG A 82 -8.46 -9.73 2.35
N ALA A 83 -7.13 -9.90 2.35
CA ALA A 83 -6.26 -9.14 3.24
C ALA A 83 -6.30 -7.65 2.91
N MET A 84 -6.27 -7.34 1.61
CA MET A 84 -6.42 -6.00 1.07
C MET A 84 -7.71 -5.31 1.55
N ILE A 85 -8.87 -5.95 1.33
CA ILE A 85 -10.18 -5.44 1.75
C ILE A 85 -10.24 -5.25 3.27
N ARG A 86 -9.82 -6.26 4.05
CA ARG A 86 -9.85 -6.19 5.52
C ARG A 86 -9.09 -4.96 6.01
N ASN A 87 -7.87 -4.76 5.53
CA ASN A 87 -7.05 -3.65 5.98
C ASN A 87 -7.61 -2.29 5.56
N SER A 88 -8.14 -2.20 4.34
CA SER A 88 -8.81 -1.00 3.81
C SER A 88 -9.97 -0.55 4.70
N ILE A 89 -10.85 -1.48 5.10
CA ILE A 89 -11.96 -1.17 6.00
C ILE A 89 -11.45 -0.71 7.38
N THR A 90 -10.56 -1.50 8.00
CA THR A 90 -10.11 -1.25 9.37
C THR A 90 -9.26 0.01 9.54
N ARG A 91 -8.73 0.56 8.45
CA ARG A 91 -7.88 1.76 8.44
C ARG A 91 -8.48 2.90 7.62
N SER A 92 -9.77 2.80 7.27
CA SER A 92 -10.50 3.82 6.50
C SER A 92 -10.48 5.19 7.16
N ASN A 93 -10.50 5.22 8.50
CA ASN A 93 -10.45 6.44 9.31
C ASN A 93 -9.14 7.25 9.20
N LEU A 94 -8.12 6.72 8.50
CA LEU A 94 -6.86 7.43 8.24
C LEU A 94 -6.93 8.31 6.98
N SER A 95 -7.84 7.99 6.04
CA SER A 95 -7.97 8.71 4.78
C SER A 95 -8.45 10.14 5.02
N HIS A 96 -7.93 11.09 4.25
CA HIS A 96 -8.21 12.53 4.34
C HIS A 96 -7.92 13.19 5.70
N VAL A 97 -7.37 12.45 6.67
CA VAL A 97 -6.89 12.97 7.95
C VAL A 97 -5.37 13.10 7.92
N TRP A 98 -4.66 12.06 7.50
CA TRP A 98 -3.19 12.06 7.42
C TRP A 98 -2.64 12.05 5.99
N TRP A 99 -3.37 11.45 5.06
CA TRP A 99 -3.00 11.25 3.65
C TRP A 99 -4.21 10.71 2.87
N HIS A 100 -4.04 10.43 1.58
CA HIS A 100 -4.94 9.57 0.82
C HIS A 100 -4.62 8.11 1.09
N ASN A 101 -5.59 7.33 1.57
CA ASN A 101 -5.36 5.91 1.76
C ASN A 101 -5.17 5.23 0.40
N ASP A 102 -4.08 4.49 0.22
CA ASP A 102 -3.89 3.57 -0.89
C ASP A 102 -4.28 2.16 -0.44
N PRO A 103 -5.41 1.62 -0.92
CA PRO A 103 -5.85 0.26 -0.60
C PRO A 103 -5.11 -0.82 -1.40
N ASP A 104 -4.17 -0.46 -2.26
CA ASP A 104 -3.61 -1.26 -3.36
C ASP A 104 -4.56 -1.38 -4.58
N CYS A 105 -4.05 -1.95 -5.66
CA CYS A 105 -4.73 -1.98 -6.95
C CYS A 105 -5.95 -2.93 -6.96
N ILE A 106 -6.99 -2.53 -7.69
CA ILE A 106 -8.04 -3.45 -8.12
C ILE A 106 -7.54 -4.20 -9.35
N LEU A 107 -7.73 -5.52 -9.34
CA LEU A 107 -7.38 -6.40 -10.46
C LEU A 107 -8.65 -6.82 -11.20
N LEU A 108 -8.73 -6.45 -12.48
CA LEU A 108 -9.83 -6.73 -13.40
C LEU A 108 -9.49 -7.81 -14.43
N GLY A 109 -8.20 -8.12 -14.58
CA GLY A 109 -7.66 -9.03 -15.58
C GLY A 109 -8.10 -10.48 -15.41
N HIS A 110 -8.15 -11.18 -16.54
CA HIS A 110 -8.55 -12.58 -16.63
C HIS A 110 -7.45 -13.55 -16.15
N SER A 111 -6.27 -13.03 -15.82
CA SER A 111 -5.18 -13.78 -15.20
C SER A 111 -5.41 -14.03 -13.70
N THR A 112 -6.50 -13.52 -13.13
CA THR A 112 -6.89 -13.74 -11.74
C THR A 112 -7.91 -14.86 -11.62
N ASN A 113 -7.92 -15.54 -10.49
CA ASN A 113 -8.94 -16.51 -10.08
C ASN A 113 -10.09 -15.82 -9.31
N LEU A 114 -10.28 -14.51 -9.50
CA LEU A 114 -11.28 -13.72 -8.79
C LEU A 114 -12.63 -13.78 -9.51
N THR A 115 -13.67 -14.06 -8.75
CA THR A 115 -15.05 -13.94 -9.24
C THR A 115 -15.40 -12.47 -9.48
N GLU A 116 -16.40 -12.24 -10.32
CA GLU A 116 -16.92 -10.89 -10.55
C GLU A 116 -17.44 -10.23 -9.25
N MET A 117 -18.11 -11.02 -8.40
CA MET A 117 -18.59 -10.58 -7.08
C MET A 117 -17.46 -10.11 -6.16
N GLU A 118 -16.33 -10.81 -6.14
CA GLU A 118 -15.17 -10.44 -5.34
C GLU A 118 -14.55 -9.13 -5.83
N VAL A 119 -14.41 -8.97 -7.15
CA VAL A 119 -13.90 -7.73 -7.76
C VAL A 119 -14.84 -6.56 -7.49
N LYS A 120 -16.15 -6.72 -7.70
CA LYS A 120 -17.16 -5.68 -7.39
C LYS A 120 -17.19 -5.32 -5.92
N SER A 121 -17.02 -6.30 -5.02
CA SER A 121 -16.92 -6.07 -3.58
C SER A 121 -15.70 -5.24 -3.23
N ALA A 122 -14.55 -5.56 -3.82
CA ALA A 122 -13.32 -4.79 -3.63
C ALA A 122 -13.49 -3.35 -4.12
N ALA A 123 -14.00 -3.16 -5.33
CA ALA A 123 -14.26 -1.83 -5.89
C ALA A 123 -15.21 -1.00 -5.03
N SER A 124 -16.28 -1.63 -4.52
CA SER A 124 -17.24 -0.98 -3.61
C SER A 124 -16.57 -0.53 -2.30
N VAL A 125 -15.73 -1.39 -1.69
CA VAL A 125 -15.00 -1.04 -0.47
C VAL A 125 -14.01 0.10 -0.72
N VAL A 126 -13.26 0.05 -1.82
CA VAL A 126 -12.30 1.11 -2.20
C VAL A 126 -13.04 2.44 -2.37
N ALA A 127 -14.16 2.43 -3.10
CA ALA A 127 -14.98 3.62 -3.30
C ALA A 127 -15.56 4.18 -1.99
N MET A 128 -16.05 3.31 -1.10
CA MET A 128 -16.66 3.71 0.18
C MET A 128 -15.65 4.20 1.22
N THR A 129 -14.41 3.73 1.17
CA THR A 129 -13.37 4.10 2.15
C THR A 129 -12.61 5.38 1.77
N GLY A 130 -12.96 6.01 0.64
CA GLY A 130 -12.43 7.32 0.23
C GLY A 130 -10.92 7.30 -0.02
N GLY A 131 -10.41 6.18 -0.54
CA GLY A 131 -9.00 6.00 -0.87
C GLY A 131 -8.68 6.34 -2.32
N MET A 132 -7.42 6.09 -2.69
CA MET A 132 -6.95 6.07 -4.07
C MET A 132 -7.59 4.91 -4.83
N LEU A 133 -7.91 5.13 -6.10
CA LEU A 133 -8.39 4.11 -7.02
C LEU A 133 -7.29 3.82 -8.04
N LEU A 134 -6.66 2.65 -7.92
CA LEU A 134 -5.56 2.22 -8.78
C LEU A 134 -5.94 0.92 -9.50
N LEU A 135 -5.55 0.81 -10.78
CA LEU A 135 -5.75 -0.38 -11.61
C LEU A 135 -4.37 -0.87 -12.08
N SER A 136 -4.19 -2.19 -12.11
CA SER A 136 -2.93 -2.81 -12.52
C SER A 136 -3.17 -3.94 -13.53
N ASP A 137 -3.81 -3.61 -14.64
CA ASP A 137 -4.15 -4.55 -15.71
C ASP A 137 -3.77 -4.04 -17.09
N ASP A 138 -3.60 -4.99 -18.01
CA ASP A 138 -3.51 -4.70 -19.44
C ASP A 138 -4.92 -4.37 -19.96
N LEU A 139 -5.23 -3.07 -20.04
CA LEU A 139 -6.55 -2.56 -20.45
C LEU A 139 -6.97 -3.04 -21.84
N MET A 140 -6.02 -3.38 -22.73
CA MET A 140 -6.31 -3.88 -24.07
C MET A 140 -6.87 -5.31 -24.07
N LYS A 141 -6.72 -6.03 -22.95
CA LYS A 141 -7.19 -7.42 -22.77
C LYS A 141 -8.44 -7.52 -21.91
N LEU A 142 -8.96 -6.41 -21.40
CA LEU A 142 -10.18 -6.41 -20.61
C LEU A 142 -11.41 -6.51 -21.50
N SER A 143 -12.40 -7.30 -21.06
CA SER A 143 -13.71 -7.32 -21.70
C SER A 143 -14.47 -6.02 -21.41
N GLN A 144 -15.40 -5.66 -22.29
CA GLN A 144 -16.24 -4.47 -22.12
C GLN A 144 -17.01 -4.50 -20.78
N GLU A 145 -17.51 -5.67 -20.39
CA GLU A 145 -18.20 -5.89 -19.10
C GLU A 145 -17.32 -5.58 -17.87
N ARG A 146 -15.99 -5.70 -17.98
CA ARG A 146 -15.06 -5.36 -16.88
C ARG A 146 -14.70 -3.87 -16.83
N LEU A 147 -14.97 -3.12 -17.90
CA LEU A 147 -14.72 -1.68 -17.98
C LEU A 147 -15.90 -0.84 -17.48
N GLU A 148 -17.11 -1.41 -17.50
CA GLU A 148 -18.36 -0.82 -17.02
C GLU A 148 -18.56 -1.01 -15.51
#